data_AF-X1EUV6-F1
#
_entry.id   AF-X1EUV6-F1
#
_cell.length_a   1.000
_cell.length_b   1.000
_cell.length_c   1.000
_cell.angle_alpha   90.00
_cell.angle_beta   90.00
_cell.angle_gamma   90.00
#
_symmetry.space_group_name_H-M   'P 1'
#
loop_
_entity.id
_entity.type
_entity.pdbx_description
1 polymer ?
#
loop_
_entity_poly.entity_id
_entity_poly.type
_entity_poly.pdbx_seq_one_letter_code
_entity_poly.pdbx_strand_id
1 'polypeptide(L)' 'MCGQAGRKKVAIVAVARKLLSIMCAMQMTGELFNEQLVCRECGMTGIRRTA' A
#
# COMPACT_ATOMS: atom_id res chain seq x y z
N MET A 1 -2.46 -17.74 -23.01
CA MET A 1 -2.61 -16.85 -21.83
C MET A 1 -1.85 -15.55 -22.09
N CYS A 2 -2.43 -14.63 -22.86
CA CYS A 2 -1.81 -13.34 -23.18
C CYS A 2 -2.46 -12.25 -22.31
N GLY A 3 -1.69 -11.54 -21.47
CA GLY A 3 -2.17 -10.26 -20.91
C GLY A 3 -1.77 -9.83 -19.49
N GLN A 4 -0.93 -10.55 -18.74
CA GLN A 4 -0.86 -10.34 -17.28
C GLN A 4 0.46 -9.80 -16.69
N ALA A 5 1.57 -9.74 -17.44
CA ALA A 5 2.86 -9.31 -16.86
C ALA A 5 2.93 -7.80 -16.60
N GLY A 6 2.42 -6.97 -17.52
CA GLY A 6 2.46 -5.51 -17.39
C GLY A 6 1.52 -4.95 -16.32
N ARG A 7 0.29 -5.46 -16.24
CA ARG A 7 -0.70 -5.00 -15.24
C ARG A 7 -0.26 -5.26 -13.80
N LYS A 8 0.45 -6.37 -13.54
CA LYS A 8 1.04 -6.65 -12.22
C LYS A 8 2.08 -5.60 -11.82
N LYS A 9 2.98 -5.22 -12.73
CA LYS A 9 3.96 -4.16 -12.46
C LYS A 9 3.29 -2.82 -12.16
N VAL A 10 2.28 -2.45 -12.93
CA VAL A 10 1.51 -1.21 -12.71
C VAL A 10 0.83 -1.22 -11.34
N ALA A 11 0.20 -2.34 -10.96
CA ALA A 11 -0.40 -2.49 -9.64
C ALA A 11 0.63 -2.36 -8.50
N ILE A 12 1.79 -2.99 -8.63
CA ILE A 12 2.89 -2.90 -7.63
C ILE A 12 3.36 -1.45 -7.49
N VAL A 13 3.62 -0.76 -8.60
CA VAL A 13 4.08 0.64 -8.59
C VAL A 13 3.04 1.57 -7.97
N ALA A 14 1.75 1.34 -8.24
CA ALA A 14 0.66 2.13 -7.66
C ALA A 14 0.59 1.96 -6.13
N VAL A 15 0.69 0.73 -5.63
CA VAL A 15 0.71 0.44 -4.18
C VAL A 15 1.95 1.05 -3.53
N ALA A 16 3.13 0.89 -4.12
CA ALA A 16 4.38 1.47 -3.59
C ALA A 16 4.32 3.00 -3.49
N ARG A 17 3.78 3.69 -4.52
CA ARG A 17 3.58 5.15 -4.46
C ARG A 17 2.65 5.56 -3.31
N LYS A 18 1.57 4.82 -3.10
CA LYS A 18 0.61 5.13 -2.04
C LYS A 18 1.20 4.94 -0.64
N LEU A 19 1.97 3.87 -0.44
CA LEU A 19 2.72 3.63 0.80
C LEU A 19 3.73 4.74 1.08
N LEU A 20 4.49 5.17 0.07
CA LEU A 20 5.48 6.23 0.22
C LEU A 20 4.83 7.56 0.63
N SER A 21 3.69 7.94 0.03
CA SER A 21 2.96 9.15 0.41
C SER A 21 2.49 9.12 1.87
N ILE A 22 2.05 7.96 2.37
CA ILE A 22 1.64 7.79 3.76
C ILE A 22 2.86 7.91 4.69
N MET A 23 3.98 7.29 4.34
CA MET A 23 5.23 7.39 5.11
C MET A 23 5.76 8.83 5.16
N CYS A 24 5.68 9.58 4.06
CA CYS A 24 6.03 11.01 4.05
C CYS A 24 5.10 11.82 4.97
N ALA A 25 3.79 11.57 4.95
CA ALA A 25 2.85 12.23 5.85
C ALA A 25 3.15 11.90 7.33
N MET A 26 3.50 10.65 7.64
CA MET A 26 3.93 10.23 8.98
C MET A 26 5.23 10.92 9.42
N GLN A 27 6.20 11.08 8.52
CA GLN A 27 7.42 11.84 8.83
C GLN A 27 7.14 13.31 9.11
N MET A 28 6.22 13.95 8.38
CA MET A 28 5.86 15.36 8.59
C MET A 28 5.08 15.59 9.89
N THR A 29 4.22 14.64 10.26
CA THR A 29 3.39 14.72 11.47
C THR A 29 4.13 14.24 12.72
N GLY A 30 5.21 13.46 12.56
CA GLY A 30 5.92 12.81 13.65
C GLY A 30 5.15 11.62 14.26
N GLU A 31 4.07 11.18 13.61
CA GLU A 31 3.29 10.04 14.07
C GLU A 31 4.00 8.71 13.78
N LEU A 32 3.88 7.76 14.71
CA LEU A 32 4.33 6.38 14.51
C LEU A 32 3.54 5.70 13.39
N PHE A 33 4.15 4.65 12.82
CA PHE A 33 3.54 3.87 11.74
C PHE A 33 2.14 3.36 12.11
N ASN A 34 1.13 3.84 11.37
CA ASN A 34 -0.26 3.49 11.56
C ASN A 34 -0.71 2.46 10.51
N GLU A 35 -0.70 1.17 10.87
CA GLU A 35 -1.16 0.07 10.01
C GLU A 35 -2.59 0.26 9.52
N GLN A 36 -3.48 0.83 10.34
CA GLN A 36 -4.89 0.99 9.96
C GLN A 36 -5.05 2.02 8.84
N LEU A 37 -4.31 3.13 8.92
CA LEU A 37 -4.28 4.16 7.87
C LEU A 37 -3.77 3.56 6.55
N VAL A 38 -2.68 2.80 6.62
CA VAL A 38 -2.11 2.10 5.46
C VAL A 38 -3.10 1.11 4.87
N CYS A 39 -3.78 0.30 5.68
CA CYS A 39 -4.76 -0.66 5.21
C CYS A 39 -5.97 0.01 4.54
N ARG A 40 -6.48 1.11 5.12
CA ARG A 40 -7.58 1.91 4.56
C ARG A 40 -7.19 2.52 3.23
N GLU A 41 -6.05 3.20 3.17
CA GLU A 41 -5.61 3.93 2.00
C GLU A 41 -5.15 2.98 0.89
N CYS A 42 -4.37 1.95 1.18
CA CYS A 42 -3.92 0.99 0.16
C CYS A 42 -5.00 -0.02 -0.27
N GLY A 43 -6.22 0.04 0.30
CA GLY A 43 -7.32 -0.87 -0.05
C GLY A 43 -7.04 -2.32 0.36
N MET A 44 -6.23 -2.53 1.41
CA MET A 44 -5.87 -3.85 1.94
C MET A 44 -6.93 -4.41 2.90
N THR A 45 -8.20 -4.07 2.69
CA THR A 45 -9.33 -4.63 3.44
C THR A 45 -9.51 -6.11 3.10
N GLY A 46 -9.11 -7.00 4.03
CA GLY A 46 -9.39 -8.43 3.93
C GLY A 46 -8.17 -9.37 3.91
N ILE A 47 -6.94 -8.89 4.17
CA ILE A 47 -5.80 -9.78 4.38
C ILE A 47 -6.02 -10.53 5.70
N ARG A 48 -6.52 -11.77 5.63
CA ARG A 48 -6.46 -12.70 6.76
C ARG A 48 -4.99 -12.92 7.06
N ARG A 49 -4.50 -12.45 8.21
CA ARG A 49 -3.22 -12.88 8.75
C ARG A 49 -3.31 -14.39 8.97
N THR A 50 -2.80 -15.19 8.03
CA THR A 50 -2.39 -16.56 8.34
C THR A 50 -1.19 -16.42 9.27
N ALA A 51 -1.44 -16.68 10.55
CA ALA A 51 -0.42 -16.87 11.57
C ALA A 51 0.49 -18.05 11.20
#